data_AF-A0A0A9GKM3-F1
#
_entry.id   AF-A0A0A9GKM3-F1
#
_cell.length_a   1.000
_cell.length_b   1.000
_cell.length_c   1.000
_cell.angle_alpha   90.00
_cell.angle_beta   90.00
_cell.angle_gamma   90.00
#
_symmetry.space_group_name_H-M   'P 1'
#
loop_
_entity.id
_entity.type
_entity.pdbx_description
1 polymer ?
#
loop_
_entity_poly.entity_id
_entity_poly.type
_entity_poly.pdbx_seq_one_letter_code
_entity_poly.pdbx_strand_id
1 'polypeptide(L)' 'MLDYLYTSQYQMRGILAVSLGRIEEPNNENFTHAVFMRFQQKEDIAKFQSSSYYSKILDEHVKPVSYVRLST' A
#
# COMPACT_ATOMS: atom_id res chain seq x y z
N MET A 1 4.19 10.64 0.45
CA MET A 1 4.26 9.57 -0.60
C MET A 1 3.34 8.42 -0.23
N LEU A 2 3.60 7.75 0.90
CA LEU A 2 2.76 6.67 1.41
C LEU A 2 1.46 7.17 2.07
N ASP A 3 1.38 8.46 2.40
CA ASP A 3 0.21 9.11 3.01
C ASP A 3 -1.06 8.91 2.18
N TYR A 4 -0.94 8.88 0.84
CA TYR A 4 -2.07 8.57 -0.05
C TYR A 4 -2.57 7.12 0.14
N LEU A 5 -1.65 6.17 0.34
CA LEU A 5 -2.03 4.79 0.68
C LEU A 5 -2.73 4.73 2.03
N TYR A 6 -2.30 5.52 3.02
CA TYR A 6 -2.98 5.65 4.31
C TYR A 6 -4.40 6.20 4.17
N THR A 7 -4.61 7.18 3.28
CA THR A 7 -5.95 7.77 3.07
C THR A 7 -6.95 6.79 2.44
N SER A 8 -6.48 5.71 1.80
CA SER A 8 -7.33 4.66 1.23
C SER A 8 -8.27 4.04 2.25
N GLN A 9 -7.90 4.01 3.52
CA GLN A 9 -8.75 3.49 4.61
C GLN A 9 -10.10 4.23 4.72
N TYR A 10 -10.15 5.50 4.29
CA TYR A 10 -11.36 6.32 4.32
C TYR A 10 -12.20 6.19 3.06
N GLN A 11 -11.59 5.75 1.95
CA GLN A 11 -12.23 5.70 0.63
C GLN A 11 -12.79 4.30 0.32
N MET A 12 -12.29 3.26 0.98
CA MET A 12 -12.70 1.89 0.72
C MET A 12 -13.16 1.17 1.99
N ARG A 13 -14.39 0.64 1.96
CA ARG A 13 -14.89 -0.26 3.00
C ARG A 13 -14.10 -1.57 3.00
N GLY A 14 -13.88 -2.13 4.18
CA GLY A 14 -13.20 -3.41 4.38
C GLY A 14 -11.75 -3.30 4.83
N ILE A 15 -11.14 -2.10 4.78
CA ILE A 15 -9.83 -1.85 5.39
C ILE A 15 -10.02 -1.65 6.90
N LEU A 16 -9.35 -2.48 7.69
CA LEU A 16 -9.38 -2.43 9.15
C LEU A 16 -8.25 -1.57 9.72
N ALA A 17 -7.07 -1.61 9.09
CA ALA A 17 -5.91 -0.84 9.50
C ALA A 17 -4.92 -0.69 8.34
N VAL A 18 -4.24 0.45 8.31
CA VAL A 18 -3.09 0.70 7.43
C VAL A 18 -1.93 1.20 8.30
N SER A 19 -0.81 0.49 8.22
CA SER A 19 0.45 0.86 8.89
C SER A 19 1.50 1.17 7.84
N LEU A 20 2.18 2.31 8.03
CA LEU A 20 3.27 2.78 7.19
C LEU A 20 4.54 2.88 8.03
N GLY A 21 5.67 2.45 7.48
CA GLY A 21 6.93 2.51 8.22
C GLY A 21 8.15 2.57 7.32
N ARG A 22 9.22 3.12 7.88
CA ARG A 22 10.57 2.99 7.34
C ARG A 22 11.19 1.70 7.87
N ILE A 23 11.89 0.98 7.01
CA ILE A 23 12.67 -0.19 7.41
C ILE A 23 14.04 0.35 7.84
N GLU A 24 14.39 0.17 9.12
CA GLU A 24 15.69 0.59 9.65
C GLU A 24 16.73 -0.52 9.56
N GLU A 25 16.31 -1.78 9.64
CA GLU A 25 17.20 -2.92 9.53
C GLU A 25 17.63 -3.16 8.07
N PRO A 26 18.90 -3.48 7.82
CA PRO A 26 19.37 -3.85 6.49
C PRO A 26 18.67 -5.15 6.03
N ASN A 27 17.97 -5.05 4.91
CA ASN A 27 17.37 -6.17 4.20
C ASN A 27 18.24 -6.53 2.99
N ASN A 28 18.35 -7.82 2.66
CA ASN A 28 18.99 -8.30 1.42
C ASN A 28 18.52 -7.58 0.16
N GLU A 29 17.25 -7.15 0.10
CA GLU A 29 16.67 -6.46 -1.05
C GLU A 29 16.70 -4.92 -0.95
N ASN A 30 17.29 -4.36 0.11
CA ASN A 30 17.43 -2.90 0.33
C ASN A 30 16.10 -2.11 0.27
N PHE A 31 14.96 -2.72 0.62
CA PHE A 31 13.72 -1.98 0.75
C PHE A 31 13.83 -0.94 1.87
N THR A 32 13.39 0.29 1.57
CA THR A 32 13.49 1.43 2.49
C THR A 32 12.21 1.67 3.27
N HIS A 33 11.07 1.27 2.73
CA HIS A 33 9.76 1.51 3.30
C HIS A 33 8.85 0.29 3.13
N ALA A 34 7.94 0.10 4.09
CA ALA A 34 6.93 -0.95 4.06
C ALA A 34 5.54 -0.37 4.31
N VAL A 35 4.55 -1.04 3.72
CA VAL A 35 3.13 -0.77 3.92
C VAL A 35 2.47 -2.07 4.31
N PHE A 36 1.74 -2.07 5.41
CA PHE A 36 0.97 -3.21 5.87
C PHE A 36 -0.50 -2.81 5.96
N MET A 37 -1.37 -3.54 5.28
CA MET A 37 -2.81 -3.29 5.25
C MET A 37 -3.55 -4.52 5.75
N ARG A 38 -4.51 -4.31 6.64
CA ARG A 38 -5.40 -5.36 7.14
C ARG A 38 -6.79 -5.16 6.55
N PHE A 39 -7.37 -6.26 6.10
CA PHE A 39 -8.73 -6.30 5.57
C PHE A 39 -9.62 -7.21 6.41
N GLN A 40 -10.91 -6.93 6.40
CA GLN A 40 -11.90 -7.72 7.14
C GLN A 40 -12.13 -9.09 6.48
N GLN A 41 -12.23 -9.12 5.16
CA GLN A 41 -12.46 -10.33 4.38
C GLN A 41 -11.46 -10.42 3.21
N LYS A 42 -11.23 -11.63 2.70
CA LYS A 42 -10.30 -11.84 1.58
C LYS A 42 -10.82 -11.21 0.28
N GLU A 43 -12.14 -11.17 0.13
CA GLU A 43 -12.84 -10.56 -1.01
C GLU A 43 -12.59 -9.05 -1.08
N ASP A 44 -12.42 -8.40 0.07
CA ASP A 44 -12.11 -6.98 0.15
C ASP A 44 -10.70 -6.68 -0.34
N ILE A 45 -9.76 -7.61 -0.19
CA ILE A 45 -8.41 -7.51 -0.77
C ILE A 45 -8.50 -7.49 -2.29
N ALA A 46 -9.25 -8.42 -2.88
CA ALA A 46 -9.41 -8.50 -4.33
C ALA A 46 -10.10 -7.24 -4.90
N LYS A 47 -11.13 -6.73 -4.22
CA LYS A 47 -11.79 -5.46 -4.57
C LYS A 47 -10.84 -4.27 -4.44
N PHE A 48 -10.00 -4.25 -3.41
CA PHE A 48 -9.00 -3.20 -3.21
C PHE A 48 -7.97 -3.19 -4.34
N GLN A 49 -7.39 -4.35 -4.65
CA GLN A 49 -6.39 -4.52 -5.70
C GLN A 49 -6.93 -4.19 -7.10
N SER A 50 -8.21 -4.47 -7.35
CA SER A 50 -8.87 -4.15 -8.63
C SER A 50 -9.43 -2.72 -8.70
N SER A 51 -9.31 -1.93 -7.62
CA SER A 51 -9.90 -0.59 -7.62
C SER A 51 -9.12 0.39 -8.49
N SER A 52 -9.87 1.21 -9.23
CA SER A 52 -9.30 2.32 -10.01
C SER A 52 -8.65 3.36 -9.11
N TYR A 53 -9.19 3.57 -7.90
CA TYR A 53 -8.64 4.48 -6.90
C TYR A 53 -7.23 4.06 -6.45
N TYR A 54 -7.06 2.79 -6.04
CA TYR A 54 -5.76 2.26 -5.65
C TYR A 54 -4.77 2.30 -6.80
N SER A 55 -5.19 1.88 -8.00
CA SER A 55 -4.35 1.92 -9.21
C SER A 55 -3.85 3.32 -9.51
N LYS A 56 -4.72 4.34 -9.40
CA LYS A 56 -4.36 5.74 -9.60
C LYS A 56 -3.32 6.24 -8.59
N ILE A 57 -3.51 5.93 -7.30
CA ILE A 57 -2.54 6.30 -6.26
C ILE A 57 -1.17 5.68 -6.55
N LEU A 58 -1.15 4.42 -6.97
CA LEU A 58 0.09 3.74 -7.31
C LEU A 58 0.81 4.44 -8.47
N ASP A 59 0.07 4.80 -9.52
CA ASP A 59 0.64 5.41 -10.72
C ASP A 59 1.10 6.86 -10.48
N GLU A 60 0.32 7.65 -9.74
CA GLU A 60 0.62 9.08 -9.54
C GLU A 60 1.58 9.35 -8.39
N HIS A 61 1.57 8.52 -7.35
CA HIS A 61 2.24 8.84 -6.08
C HIS A 61 3.28 7.82 -5.63
N VAL A 62 3.25 6.57 -6.11
CA VAL A 62 4.19 5.52 -5.66
C VAL A 62 5.22 5.21 -6.72
N LYS A 63 4.79 4.84 -7.94
CA LYS A 63 5.68 4.50 -9.06
C LYS A 63 6.73 5.57 -9.39
N PRO A 64 6.41 6.88 -9.48
CA PRO A 64 7.41 7.88 -9.88
C PRO A 64 8.55 8.07 -8.88
N VAL A 65 8.39 7.58 -7.65
CA VAL A 65 9.30 7.81 -6.52
C VAL A 65 9.84 6.50 -5.93
N SER A 66 9.44 5.34 -6.48
CA SER A 66 9.91 4.01 -6.08
C SER A 66 10.74 3.37 -7.19
N TYR A 67 11.92 2.87 -6.85
CA TYR A 67 12.78 2.13 -7.80
C TYR A 67 12.32 0.67 -8.00
N VAL A 68 11.93 0.00 -6.92
CA VAL A 68 11.39 -1.37 -6.92
C VAL A 68 10.22 -1.44 -5.95
N ARG A 69 9.21 -2.24 -6.28
CA ARG A 69 8.05 -2.51 -5.42
C ARG A 69 7.76 -4.01 -5.39
N LEU A 70 7.58 -4.55 -4.19
CA LEU A 70 7.08 -5.90 -3.97
C LEU A 70 5.72 -5.82 -3.28
N SER A 71 4.75 -6.59 -3.77
CA SER A 71 3.42 -6.72 -3.17
C SER A 71 3.03 -8.20 -3.19
N THR A 72 2.72 -8.75 -2.03
CA THR A 72 2.35 -10.17 -1.80
C THR A 72 0.87 -10.27 -1.44
#